data_AF-A0A914U5Z2-F1
#
_entry.id   AF-A0A914U5Z2-F1
#
_cell.length_a   1.000
_cell.length_b   1.000
_cell.length_c   1.000
_cell.angle_alpha   90.00
_cell.angle_beta   90.00
_cell.angle_gamma   90.00
#
_symmetry.space_group_name_H-M   'P 1'
#
loop_
_entity.id
_entity.type
_entity.pdbx_description
1 polymer ?
#
loop_
_entity_poly.entity_id
_entity_poly.type
_entity_poly.pdbx_seq_one_letter_code
_entity_poly.pdbx_strand_id
1 'polypeptide(L)'
;MFKSGFLLFAFALIAIVFADPNEEFAQCCTGKSVPDSCIKYCTYDATPPPALNFFRKKPKFSDGDECYADDVMSKIMQCSQKGKDNTECCKTAGVGDEHDFCLELCDGTKPISNDEKYHDCVDVANK
;
A
#
# COMPACT_ATOMS: atom_id res chain seq x y z
N MET A 1 43.50 -26.80 -38.37
CA MET A 1 42.17 -27.16 -37.83
C MET A 1 42.42 -27.53 -36.37
N PHE A 2 41.95 -26.88 -35.31
CA PHE A 2 40.75 -26.09 -35.03
C PHE A 2 41.11 -24.91 -34.11
N LYS A 3 40.50 -23.74 -34.36
CA LYS A 3 40.46 -22.60 -33.44
C LYS A 3 39.44 -22.92 -32.34
N SER A 4 39.87 -23.11 -31.11
CA SER A 4 39.01 -23.04 -29.91
C SER A 4 39.32 -21.69 -29.24
N GLY A 5 38.64 -20.59 -29.52
CA GLY A 5 37.20 -20.48 -29.74
C GLY A 5 36.52 -20.25 -28.39
N PHE A 6 36.75 -19.06 -27.83
CA PHE A 6 35.71 -18.25 -27.20
C PHE A 6 34.77 -18.98 -26.22
N LEU A 7 35.30 -19.46 -25.10
CA LEU A 7 34.49 -19.94 -23.97
C LEU A 7 34.90 -19.26 -22.66
N LEU A 8 35.12 -17.94 -22.72
CA LEU A 8 34.83 -17.09 -21.58
C LEU A 8 33.34 -16.78 -21.67
N PHE A 9 32.51 -17.76 -21.31
CA PHE A 9 31.11 -17.50 -21.00
C PHE A 9 31.11 -16.47 -19.90
N ALA A 10 30.78 -15.24 -20.28
CA ALA A 10 30.39 -14.19 -19.37
C ALA A 10 29.24 -14.76 -18.54
N PHE A 11 29.57 -15.25 -17.34
CA PHE A 11 28.62 -15.30 -16.24
C PHE A 11 28.29 -13.85 -15.92
N ALA A 12 27.43 -13.26 -16.75
CA ALA A 12 26.71 -12.05 -16.41
C ALA A 12 25.94 -12.42 -15.16
N LEU A 13 26.51 -12.03 -14.02
CA LEU A 13 25.83 -11.98 -12.73
C LEU A 13 24.59 -11.13 -12.96
N ILE A 14 23.46 -11.80 -13.17
CA ILE A 14 22.15 -11.17 -13.10
C ILE A 14 22.00 -10.81 -11.62
N ALA A 15 22.49 -9.63 -11.25
CA ALA A 15 22.11 -8.99 -10.01
C ALA A 15 20.63 -8.64 -10.17
N ILE A 16 19.76 -9.53 -9.68
CA ILE A 16 18.35 -9.20 -9.52
C ILE A 16 18.32 -8.13 -8.43
N VAL A 17 18.24 -6.86 -8.85
CA VAL A 17 18.00 -5.75 -7.94
C VAL A 17 16.56 -5.89 -7.48
N PHE A 18 16.35 -6.51 -6.32
CA PHE A 18 15.06 -6.46 -5.64
C PHE A 18 14.91 -5.06 -5.07
N ALA A 19 13.98 -4.28 -5.63
CA ALA A 19 13.63 -2.98 -5.06
C ALA A 19 12.99 -3.20 -3.68
N ASP A 20 13.36 -2.35 -2.72
CA ASP A 20 12.81 -2.40 -1.38
C ASP A 20 11.30 -2.06 -1.42
N PRO A 21 10.40 -2.86 -0.82
CA PRO A 21 8.97 -2.59 -0.86
C PRO A 21 8.57 -1.22 -0.29
N ASN A 22 9.26 -0.74 0.75
CA ASN A 22 8.99 0.58 1.32
C ASN A 22 9.49 1.68 0.40
N GLU A 23 10.62 1.49 -0.27
CA GLU A 23 11.10 2.39 -1.32
C GLU A 23 10.09 2.49 -2.48
N GLU A 24 9.56 1.37 -2.99
CA GLU A 24 8.52 1.38 -4.03
C GLU A 24 7.25 2.11 -3.58
N PHE A 25 6.82 1.88 -2.33
CA PHE A 25 5.64 2.54 -1.76
C PHE A 25 5.87 4.05 -1.64
N ALA A 26 6.98 4.48 -1.05
CA ALA A 26 7.34 5.89 -0.95
C ALA A 26 7.43 6.57 -2.32
N GLN A 27 8.06 5.93 -3.31
CA GLN A 27 8.13 6.42 -4.68
C GLN A 27 6.74 6.59 -5.31
N CYS A 28 5.83 5.64 -5.08
CA CYS A 28 4.45 5.76 -5.56
C CYS A 28 3.74 6.97 -4.93
N CYS A 29 3.90 7.19 -3.63
CA CYS A 29 3.31 8.34 -2.94
C CYS A 29 3.82 9.67 -3.48
N THR A 30 5.14 9.79 -3.66
CA THR A 30 5.75 10.97 -4.28
C THR A 30 5.22 11.16 -5.71
N GLY A 31 5.13 10.10 -6.51
CA GLY A 31 4.60 10.13 -7.87
C GLY A 31 3.12 10.52 -7.96
N LYS A 32 2.34 10.30 -6.90
CA LYS A 32 0.93 10.73 -6.78
C LYS A 32 0.76 12.09 -6.10
N SER A 33 1.84 12.81 -5.83
CA SER A 33 1.83 14.11 -5.14
C SER A 33 1.18 14.05 -3.75
N VAL A 34 1.50 13.01 -2.98
CA VAL A 34 1.26 13.01 -1.53
C VAL A 34 2.16 14.06 -0.88
N PRO A 35 1.67 14.92 0.04
CA PRO A 35 2.50 15.92 0.70
C PRO A 35 3.69 15.30 1.43
N ASP A 36 4.85 15.96 1.41
CA ASP A 36 6.08 15.46 2.05
C ASP A 36 5.89 15.15 3.54
N SER A 37 5.07 15.95 4.23
CA SER A 37 4.65 15.77 5.63
C SER A 37 3.97 14.41 5.89
N CYS A 38 3.39 13.82 4.84
CA CYS A 38 2.61 12.58 4.85
C CYS A 38 3.40 11.37 4.35
N ILE A 39 4.58 11.54 3.74
CA ILE A 39 5.40 10.44 3.21
C ILE A 39 5.82 9.45 4.30
N LYS A 40 5.88 9.87 5.56
CA LYS A 40 6.06 8.99 6.73
C LYS A 40 5.02 7.88 6.86
N TYR A 41 3.88 8.01 6.17
CA TYR A 41 2.80 7.02 6.09
C TYR A 41 2.89 6.14 4.82
N CYS A 42 3.95 6.26 4.02
CA CYS A 42 4.17 5.46 2.81
C CYS A 42 5.21 4.36 3.06
N THR A 43 4.95 3.53 4.07
CA THR A 43 5.81 2.42 4.49
C THR A 43 4.94 1.30 5.06
N TYR A 44 5.36 0.04 4.88
CA TYR A 44 4.76 -1.13 5.52
C TYR A 44 5.24 -1.29 6.98
N ASP A 45 6.31 -0.59 7.38
CA ASP A 45 6.92 -0.73 8.71
C ASP A 45 6.18 0.06 9.81
N ALA A 46 5.23 0.93 9.45
CA ALA A 46 4.44 1.62 10.46
C ALA A 46 3.57 0.61 11.21
N THR A 47 3.51 0.73 12.54
CA THR A 47 2.64 -0.11 13.38
C THR A 47 1.52 0.71 14.02
N PRO A 48 0.25 0.40 13.73
CA PRO A 48 -0.23 -0.51 12.68
C PRO A 48 0.08 0.04 11.28
N PRO A 49 0.00 -0.79 10.22
CA PRO A 49 0.27 -0.36 8.86
C PRO A 49 -0.50 0.93 8.56
N PRO A 50 0.03 1.89 7.80
CA PRO A 50 -0.61 3.19 7.62
C PRO A 50 -2.06 3.02 7.15
N ALA A 51 -2.26 2.11 6.19
CA ALA A 51 -3.55 1.66 5.67
C ALA A 51 -4.61 1.31 6.75
N LEU A 52 -4.16 0.79 7.88
CA LEU A 52 -4.96 0.37 9.02
C LEU A 52 -4.98 1.39 10.16
N ASN A 53 -3.89 2.15 10.32
CA ASN A 53 -3.79 3.25 11.27
C ASN A 53 -4.83 4.35 10.97
N PHE A 54 -5.17 4.53 9.69
CA PHE A 54 -6.15 5.50 9.21
C PHE A 54 -7.52 5.34 9.84
N PHE A 55 -8.01 4.11 9.94
CA PHE A 55 -9.33 3.85 10.47
C PHE A 55 -9.29 3.64 12.00
N ARG A 56 -8.15 3.19 12.57
CA ARG A 56 -8.03 2.82 13.99
C ARG A 56 -7.88 4.01 14.92
N LYS A 57 -7.08 4.99 14.52
CA LYS A 57 -6.92 6.21 15.32
C LYS A 57 -7.89 7.23 14.78
N LYS A 58 -9.05 7.35 15.44
CA LYS A 58 -9.53 8.71 15.73
C LYS A 58 -8.58 9.30 16.77
N PRO A 59 -7.55 10.14 16.46
CA PRO A 59 -7.62 11.38 17.18
C PRO A 59 -8.98 11.97 16.81
N LYS A 60 -9.75 12.49 17.77
CA LYS A 60 -10.70 13.54 17.38
C LYS A 60 -9.96 14.41 16.40
N PHE A 61 -10.42 14.44 15.15
CA PHE A 61 -9.83 15.14 14.03
C PHE A 61 -9.04 16.31 14.59
N SER A 62 -7.71 16.19 14.59
CA SER A 62 -6.92 17.38 14.85
C SER A 62 -7.17 18.20 13.61
N ASP A 63 -8.20 19.04 13.68
CA ASP A 63 -8.67 19.89 12.59
C ASP A 63 -7.43 20.50 11.92
N GLY A 64 -7.05 19.97 10.75
CA GLY A 64 -5.89 20.46 9.99
C GLY A 64 -4.70 19.51 9.72
N ASP A 65 -4.74 18.21 10.05
CA ASP A 65 -3.72 17.29 9.49
C ASP A 65 -4.09 16.91 8.05
N GLU A 66 -3.42 17.54 7.09
CA GLU A 66 -3.60 17.37 5.64
C GLU A 66 -3.44 15.91 5.17
N CYS A 67 -2.76 15.06 5.95
CA CYS A 67 -2.55 13.66 5.60
C CYS A 67 -3.82 12.81 5.69
N TYR A 68 -4.87 13.31 6.35
CA TYR A 68 -6.17 12.65 6.47
C TYR A 68 -7.21 13.17 5.48
N ALA A 69 -6.83 14.11 4.59
CA ALA A 69 -7.69 14.50 3.48
C ALA A 69 -7.97 13.29 2.57
N ASP A 70 -9.22 13.12 2.14
CA ASP A 70 -9.67 11.99 1.33
C ASP A 70 -8.76 11.72 0.12
N ASP A 71 -8.33 12.77 -0.58
CA ASP A 71 -7.50 12.62 -1.77
C ASP A 71 -6.08 12.15 -1.44
N VAL A 72 -5.49 12.66 -0.35
CA VAL A 72 -4.16 12.23 0.12
C VAL A 72 -4.23 10.79 0.59
N MET A 73 -5.26 10.46 1.36
CA MET A 73 -5.49 9.15 1.92
C MET A 73 -5.66 8.08 0.84
N SER A 74 -6.52 8.38 -0.12
CA SER A 74 -6.82 7.53 -1.27
C SER A 74 -5.55 7.20 -2.07
N LYS A 75 -4.66 8.18 -2.27
CA LYS A 75 -3.37 7.97 -2.93
C LYS A 75 -2.47 7.02 -2.14
N ILE A 76 -2.36 7.21 -0.81
CA ILE A 76 -1.55 6.35 0.05
C ILE A 76 -2.08 4.91 0.03
N MET A 77 -3.39 4.72 0.17
CA MET A 77 -4.04 3.41 0.11
C MET A 77 -3.80 2.70 -1.22
N GLN A 78 -4.01 3.37 -2.35
CA GLN A 78 -3.74 2.82 -3.68
C GLN A 78 -2.28 2.40 -3.85
N CYS A 79 -1.34 3.20 -3.34
CA CYS A 79 0.08 2.90 -3.40
C CYS A 79 0.45 1.69 -2.53
N SER A 80 -0.14 1.55 -1.34
CA SER A 80 0.07 0.38 -0.47
C SER A 80 -0.39 -0.93 -1.10
N GLN A 81 -1.36 -0.85 -2.02
CA GLN A 81 -1.92 -2.00 -2.73
C GLN A 81 -1.30 -2.19 -4.12
N LYS A 82 -0.33 -1.34 -4.48
CA LYS A 82 0.34 -1.32 -5.79
C LYS A 82 -0.64 -1.28 -6.97
N GLY A 83 -1.80 -0.65 -6.80
CA GLY A 83 -2.85 -0.58 -7.81
C GLY A 83 -3.46 -1.93 -8.19
N LYS A 84 -3.44 -2.94 -7.29
CA LYS A 84 -3.99 -4.28 -7.53
C LYS A 84 -5.26 -4.50 -6.72
N ASP A 85 -6.19 -5.22 -7.33
CA ASP A 85 -7.37 -5.77 -6.67
C ASP A 85 -6.99 -6.98 -5.81
N ASN A 86 -7.07 -6.79 -4.49
CA ASN A 86 -6.82 -7.82 -3.49
C ASN A 86 -8.13 -8.33 -2.84
N THR A 87 -9.29 -8.02 -3.42
CA THR A 87 -10.61 -8.35 -2.87
C THR A 87 -10.76 -9.83 -2.54
N GLU A 88 -10.33 -10.74 -3.43
CA GLU A 88 -10.42 -12.19 -3.17
C GLU A 88 -9.49 -12.67 -2.05
N CYS A 89 -8.30 -12.06 -1.93
CA CYS A 89 -7.39 -12.32 -0.81
C CYS A 89 -8.03 -11.87 0.51
N CYS A 90 -8.59 -10.66 0.52
CA CYS A 90 -9.31 -10.10 1.66
C CYS A 90 -10.52 -10.95 2.07
N LYS A 91 -11.34 -11.39 1.12
CA LYS A 91 -12.47 -12.31 1.40
C LYS A 91 -11.99 -13.60 2.06
N THR A 92 -10.90 -14.18 1.57
CA THR A 92 -10.32 -15.41 2.15
C THR A 92 -9.82 -15.19 3.58
N ALA A 93 -9.41 -13.96 3.91
CA ALA A 93 -9.03 -13.55 5.26
C ALA A 93 -10.22 -13.14 6.17
N GLY A 94 -11.47 -13.24 5.68
CA GLY A 94 -12.67 -12.88 6.43
C GLY A 94 -13.01 -11.39 6.42
N VAL A 95 -12.31 -10.58 5.61
CA VAL A 95 -12.74 -9.20 5.35
C VAL A 95 -14.05 -9.26 4.58
N GLY A 96 -15.08 -8.57 5.08
CA GLY A 96 -16.42 -8.59 4.48
C GLY A 96 -17.43 -9.42 5.25
N ASP A 97 -17.02 -10.41 6.06
CA ASP A 97 -17.93 -11.34 6.75
C ASP A 97 -18.96 -10.63 7.64
N GLU A 98 -18.52 -9.58 8.35
CA GLU A 98 -19.39 -8.71 9.14
C GLU A 98 -19.93 -7.52 8.31
N HIS A 99 -19.12 -7.02 7.37
CA HIS A 99 -19.33 -5.78 6.65
C HIS A 99 -18.75 -5.82 5.23
N ASP A 100 -19.54 -6.23 4.23
CA ASP A 100 -19.12 -6.36 2.82
C ASP A 100 -18.46 -5.09 2.25
N PHE A 101 -18.88 -3.90 2.71
CA PHE A 101 -18.30 -2.63 2.25
C PHE A 101 -16.81 -2.49 2.60
N CYS A 102 -16.27 -3.26 3.56
CA CYS A 102 -14.85 -3.28 3.87
C CYS A 102 -14.00 -3.84 2.74
N LEU A 103 -14.59 -4.61 1.82
CA LEU A 103 -13.90 -5.09 0.63
C LEU A 103 -13.55 -3.97 -0.36
N GLU A 104 -14.26 -2.83 -0.31
CA GLU A 104 -13.92 -1.64 -1.10
C GLU A 104 -12.50 -1.12 -0.74
N LEU A 105 -12.05 -1.35 0.51
CA LEU A 105 -10.70 -1.01 0.95
C LEU A 105 -9.62 -1.92 0.35
N CYS A 106 -9.99 -3.05 -0.25
CA CYS A 106 -9.07 -4.03 -0.83
C CYS A 106 -8.92 -3.92 -2.36
N ASP A 107 -9.79 -3.16 -3.02
CA ASP A 107 -9.86 -3.04 -4.48
C ASP A 107 -8.58 -2.39 -5.05
N GLY A 108 -7.98 -1.40 -4.38
CA GLY A 108 -6.69 -0.80 -4.77
C GLY A 108 -6.63 -0.11 -6.13
N THR A 109 -7.60 -0.37 -7.02
CA THR A 109 -7.72 0.21 -8.35
C THR A 109 -8.61 1.45 -8.37
N LYS A 110 -9.42 1.63 -7.33
CA LYS A 110 -10.37 2.75 -7.19
C LYS A 110 -9.95 3.70 -6.08
N PRO A 111 -10.32 4.98 -6.16
CA PRO A 111 -10.22 5.90 -5.04
C PRO A 111 -11.11 5.43 -3.88
N ILE A 112 -10.59 5.51 -2.67
CA ILE A 112 -11.33 5.24 -1.43
C ILE A 112 -11.67 6.59 -0.80
N SER A 113 -12.91 6.77 -0.37
CA SER A 113 -13.31 7.94 0.43
C SER A 113 -12.97 7.71 1.91
N ASN A 114 -12.74 8.78 2.66
CA ASN A 114 -12.57 8.69 4.10
C ASN A 114 -13.95 8.73 4.81
N ASP A 115 -14.85 7.84 4.40
CA ASP A 115 -16.20 7.76 4.94
C ASP A 115 -16.17 7.09 6.33
N GLU A 116 -16.93 7.64 7.28
CA GLU A 116 -17.03 7.09 8.64
C GLU A 116 -17.46 5.61 8.66
N LYS A 117 -18.17 5.14 7.64
CA LYS A 117 -18.56 3.73 7.51
C LYS A 117 -17.35 2.79 7.61
N TYR A 118 -16.18 3.21 7.12
CA TYR A 118 -14.98 2.36 7.10
C TYR A 118 -14.28 2.24 8.45
N HIS A 119 -14.67 3.01 9.47
CA HIS A 119 -14.12 2.84 10.82
C HIS A 119 -14.36 1.43 11.37
N ASP A 120 -15.46 0.80 10.99
CA ASP A 120 -15.82 -0.54 11.44
C ASP A 120 -14.94 -1.64 10.79
N CYS A 121 -14.16 -1.30 9.74
CA CYS A 121 -13.29 -2.25 9.04
C CYS A 121 -11.95 -2.52 9.75
N VAL A 122 -11.58 -1.70 10.74
CA VAL A 122 -10.30 -1.78 11.46
C VAL A 122 -10.14 -3.07 12.23
N ASP A 123 -11.21 -3.47 12.91
CA ASP A 123 -11.18 -4.55 13.88
C ASP A 123 -11.08 -5.91 13.19
N VAL A 124 -11.49 -5.97 11.92
CA VAL A 124 -11.40 -7.16 11.07
C VAL A 124 -9.98 -7.40 10.55
N ALA A 125 -9.26 -6.33 10.21
CA ALA A 125 -7.92 -6.43 9.60
C ALA A 125 -6.75 -6.52 10.60
N ASN A 126 -7.03 -6.62 11.91
CA ASN A 126 -6.05 -6.90 12.96
C ASN A 126 -6.25 -8.28 13.63
N LYS A 127 -7.16 -9.12 13.13
CA LYS A 127 -7.31 -10.53 13.54
C LYS A 127 -6.32 -11.41 12.76
#